data_AF-A0A8S3ZCF4-F1
#
_entry.id   AF-A0A8S3ZCF4-F1
#
_cell.length_a   1.000
_cell.length_b   1.000
_cell.length_c   1.000
_cell.angle_alpha   90.00
_cell.angle_beta   90.00
_cell.angle_gamma   90.00
#
_symmetry.space_group_name_H-M   'P 1'
#
loop_
_entity.id
_entity.type
_entity.pdbx_description
1 polymer ?
#
loop_
_entity_poly.entity_id
_entity_poly.type
_entity_poly.pdbx_seq_one_letter_code
_entity_poly.pdbx_strand_id
1 'polypeptide(L)'
;AEYCYGDNVEYQSCNSQECPLGSVDFRTYQCISQVTSPDRKNTTWLPFVDGDAPCTLYCRNQQGAIQKFLDTVADGTHCDHGDQFGVCISGICQPVGCDHLLGSLKAEDKCLVCGGDGGTCNTESGSTLGQTLEFNKKTQITTFPLGASKIVIKQHSLSASSGKVVFTNHRKRHAVDFAGTHFHYNVIANGVKFSARGPLNDTLHLMFTNMRSASHNPYVEFEFSVPKAGFTTKSLQHRYEWVFGSWTSCSEKCGTGYQLRAVSCIDQETGRAASPELCSQQEAPDRNQTCTGKACDTLTSHEYKWIEGNWGECSVDCGLGEQSQTMLCIKTDTFGNSDYVLDDVCLQHVGAPPVVKRACYGEGDNCPYWAAGSWSECSASCGLGSQTRNIYCQQDPTDATQDPVVVNESHCVHENRPQQVQNCSQHLCAGETDSTIKLSGVLEEDSGSVENCKTSVYGCCPDDITPAMGPNHFGCKHKVTAESMCGQPKDAGTCVDYIVRWYFDVSSGTCHQFWYGSCGGNSNRFSTKEECEDNCVNGRQSGPGTQPATTSVSCEDSKYGCCPNKQSAAEGPNNTGCTDTCE
;
A
#
# COMPACT_ATOMS: atom_id res chain seq x y z
N ALA A 1 21.38 3.49 -29.54
CA ALA A 1 20.48 2.56 -28.86
C ALA A 1 19.20 2.52 -29.67
N GLU A 2 18.81 1.35 -30.18
CA GLU A 2 17.50 1.16 -30.80
C GLU A 2 16.48 0.98 -29.68
N TYR A 3 15.49 1.85 -29.62
CA TYR A 3 14.38 1.72 -28.69
C TYR A 3 13.36 0.75 -29.29
N CYS A 4 12.90 -0.22 -28.49
CA CYS A 4 11.76 -1.04 -28.87
C CYS A 4 10.47 -0.23 -28.68
N TYR A 5 9.60 -0.25 -29.69
CA TYR A 5 8.28 0.36 -29.63
C TYR A 5 7.24 -0.73 -29.34
N GLY A 6 6.50 -0.58 -28.25
CA GLY A 6 5.45 -1.52 -27.83
C GLY A 6 5.41 -1.69 -26.32
N ASP A 7 4.40 -2.42 -25.84
CA ASP A 7 4.29 -2.79 -24.43
C ASP A 7 5.27 -3.94 -24.11
N ASN A 8 5.89 -3.88 -22.93
CA ASN A 8 6.87 -4.89 -22.49
C ASN A 8 6.22 -6.17 -21.95
N VAL A 9 4.88 -6.23 -21.89
CA VAL A 9 4.11 -7.33 -21.32
C VAL A 9 2.85 -7.52 -22.16
N GLU A 10 2.59 -8.76 -22.56
CA GLU A 10 1.38 -9.17 -23.27
C GLU A 10 0.57 -10.12 -22.38
N TYR A 11 -0.76 -9.97 -22.41
CA TYR A 11 -1.69 -10.77 -21.62
C TYR A 11 -2.62 -11.56 -22.53
N GLN A 12 -2.94 -12.79 -22.13
CA GLN A 12 -3.87 -13.65 -22.85
C GLN A 12 -4.88 -14.28 -21.90
N SER A 13 -6.14 -14.35 -22.34
CA SER A 13 -7.21 -15.04 -21.60
C SER A 13 -6.94 -16.55 -21.57
N CYS A 14 -7.08 -17.15 -20.39
CA CYS A 14 -6.95 -18.59 -20.18
C CYS A 14 -8.18 -19.13 -19.43
N ASN A 15 -8.38 -20.45 -19.46
CA ASN A 15 -9.53 -21.11 -18.83
C ASN A 15 -10.88 -20.47 -19.22
N SER A 16 -11.03 -20.11 -20.50
CA SER A 16 -12.16 -19.35 -21.04
C SER A 16 -13.48 -20.14 -21.13
N GLN A 17 -13.48 -21.41 -20.73
CA GLN A 17 -14.72 -22.15 -20.55
C GLN A 17 -15.58 -21.49 -19.47
N GLU A 18 -16.89 -21.36 -19.71
CA GLU A 18 -17.80 -20.86 -18.69
C GLU A 18 -17.72 -21.73 -17.43
N CYS A 19 -17.72 -21.07 -16.28
CA CYS A 19 -17.85 -21.75 -15.01
C CYS A 19 -19.19 -22.53 -14.97
N PRO A 20 -19.28 -23.63 -14.22
CA PRO A 20 -20.53 -24.39 -14.08
C PRO A 20 -21.71 -23.49 -13.74
N LEU A 21 -22.89 -23.74 -14.33
CA LEU A 21 -24.13 -23.00 -14.04
C LEU A 21 -24.38 -22.91 -12.53
N GLY A 22 -24.66 -21.71 -12.02
CA GLY A 22 -24.78 -21.43 -10.58
C GLY A 22 -23.48 -21.09 -9.86
N SER A 23 -22.34 -21.02 -10.57
CA SER A 23 -21.08 -20.54 -10.00
C SER A 23 -21.21 -19.08 -9.55
N VAL A 24 -20.65 -18.78 -8.38
CA VAL A 24 -20.63 -17.43 -7.82
C VAL A 24 -19.67 -16.56 -8.64
N ASP A 25 -20.11 -15.36 -8.99
CA ASP A 25 -19.27 -14.35 -9.60
C ASP A 25 -17.96 -14.15 -8.79
N PHE A 26 -16.82 -14.07 -9.47
CA PHE A 26 -15.53 -14.13 -8.79
C PHE A 26 -15.22 -12.87 -7.97
N ARG A 27 -15.74 -11.70 -8.37
CA ARG A 27 -15.64 -10.48 -7.57
C ARG A 27 -16.50 -10.58 -6.31
N THR A 28 -17.69 -11.17 -6.45
CA THR A 28 -18.57 -11.52 -5.35
C THR A 28 -17.87 -12.46 -4.37
N TYR A 29 -17.22 -13.52 -4.87
CA TYR A 29 -16.43 -14.44 -4.04
C TYR A 29 -15.31 -13.72 -3.28
N GLN A 30 -14.55 -12.85 -3.95
CA GLN A 30 -13.52 -12.04 -3.30
C GLN A 30 -14.10 -11.12 -2.22
N CYS A 31 -15.27 -10.52 -2.43
CA CYS A 31 -15.90 -9.70 -1.41
C CYS A 31 -16.31 -10.55 -0.19
N ILE A 32 -16.96 -11.70 -0.45
CA ILE A 32 -17.40 -12.71 0.52
C ILE A 32 -16.21 -13.24 1.34
N SER A 33 -15.07 -13.52 0.71
CA SER A 33 -13.89 -14.08 1.37
C SER A 33 -13.24 -13.10 2.35
N GLN A 34 -13.35 -11.79 2.14
CA GLN A 34 -12.75 -10.79 3.03
C GLN A 34 -13.55 -10.57 4.32
N VAL A 35 -14.83 -10.99 4.37
CA VAL A 35 -15.70 -10.91 5.56
C VAL A 35 -15.36 -11.99 6.60
N THR A 36 -14.44 -12.90 6.27
CA THR A 36 -13.91 -13.91 7.19
C THR A 36 -12.99 -13.34 8.27
N SER A 37 -12.60 -12.06 8.17
CA SER A 37 -11.79 -11.35 9.17
C SER A 37 -12.57 -11.17 10.49
N PRO A 38 -11.94 -11.38 11.67
CA PRO A 38 -12.60 -11.40 12.97
C PRO A 38 -13.45 -10.17 13.33
N ASP A 39 -13.18 -9.02 12.71
CA ASP A 39 -13.81 -7.73 13.01
C ASP A 39 -15.18 -7.50 12.37
N ARG A 40 -15.62 -8.33 11.40
CA ARG A 40 -16.76 -7.96 10.52
C ARG A 40 -17.90 -8.99 10.47
N LYS A 41 -18.13 -9.66 11.60
CA LYS A 41 -18.86 -10.94 11.73
C LYS A 41 -20.37 -10.97 11.47
N ASN A 42 -21.06 -9.86 11.20
CA ASN A 42 -22.54 -9.87 11.20
C ASN A 42 -23.24 -9.15 10.03
N THR A 43 -22.55 -8.86 8.93
CA THR A 43 -23.17 -8.14 7.82
C THR A 43 -22.87 -8.80 6.48
N THR A 44 -23.90 -8.92 5.63
CA THR A 44 -23.74 -9.38 4.25
C THR A 44 -23.13 -8.25 3.44
N TRP A 45 -22.00 -8.52 2.79
CA TRP A 45 -21.29 -7.58 1.94
C TRP A 45 -21.44 -7.99 0.48
N LEU A 46 -21.83 -7.04 -0.36
CA LEU A 46 -22.00 -7.21 -1.81
C LEU A 46 -20.87 -6.44 -2.51
N PRO A 47 -20.32 -6.95 -3.63
CA PRO A 47 -19.32 -6.19 -4.36
C PRO A 47 -19.91 -4.87 -4.86
N PHE A 48 -19.12 -3.80 -4.76
CA PHE A 48 -19.39 -2.50 -5.31
C PHE A 48 -18.28 -2.17 -6.30
N VAL A 49 -18.64 -1.81 -7.54
CA VAL A 49 -17.68 -1.39 -8.55
C VAL A 49 -17.70 0.13 -8.59
N ASP A 50 -16.62 0.74 -8.14
CA ASP A 50 -16.41 2.17 -8.29
C ASP A 50 -15.99 2.46 -9.73
N GLY A 51 -16.64 3.42 -10.40
CA GLY A 51 -16.33 3.77 -11.78
C GLY A 51 -14.94 4.39 -11.96
N ASP A 52 -14.42 5.06 -10.93
CA ASP A 52 -13.09 5.68 -10.96
C ASP A 52 -11.98 4.66 -10.63
N ALA A 53 -12.34 3.57 -9.95
CA ALA A 53 -11.40 2.55 -9.51
C ALA A 53 -12.01 1.14 -9.63
N PRO A 54 -12.36 0.70 -10.86
CA PRO A 54 -13.18 -0.49 -11.06
C PRO A 54 -12.45 -1.79 -10.72
N CYS A 55 -11.12 -1.79 -10.65
CA CYS A 55 -10.31 -2.93 -10.22
C CYS A 55 -9.91 -2.91 -8.74
N THR A 56 -10.46 -1.99 -7.96
CA THR A 56 -10.36 -2.01 -6.50
C THR A 56 -11.49 -2.87 -5.93
N LEU A 57 -11.22 -3.63 -4.85
CA LEU A 57 -12.28 -4.37 -4.17
C LEU A 57 -13.00 -3.48 -3.16
N TYR A 58 -14.05 -2.82 -3.62
CA TYR A 58 -15.03 -2.21 -2.73
C TYR A 58 -16.18 -3.18 -2.47
N CYS A 59 -16.65 -3.18 -1.24
CA CYS A 59 -17.80 -3.96 -0.81
C CYS A 59 -18.78 -3.07 -0.08
N ARG A 60 -20.06 -3.22 -0.39
CA ARG A 60 -21.17 -2.50 0.20
C ARG A 60 -21.96 -3.41 1.14
N ASN A 61 -22.21 -2.95 2.35
CA ASN A 61 -23.04 -3.69 3.31
C ASN A 61 -24.54 -3.41 3.12
N GLN A 62 -25.40 -4.13 3.85
CA GLN A 62 -26.86 -3.97 3.78
C GLN A 62 -27.37 -2.57 4.19
N GLN A 63 -26.61 -1.85 5.02
CA GLN A 63 -26.93 -0.47 5.43
C GLN A 63 -26.47 0.56 4.38
N GLY A 64 -25.81 0.14 3.30
CA GLY A 64 -25.31 1.00 2.24
C GLY A 64 -23.91 1.56 2.48
N ALA A 65 -23.22 1.16 3.55
CA ALA A 65 -21.84 1.57 3.78
C ALA A 65 -20.90 0.85 2.82
N ILE A 66 -20.02 1.60 2.16
CA ILE A 66 -19.03 1.09 1.22
C ILE A 66 -17.68 1.07 1.93
N GLN A 67 -16.98 -0.05 1.85
CA GLN A 67 -15.64 -0.22 2.42
C GLN A 67 -14.69 -0.80 1.40
N LYS A 68 -13.47 -0.27 1.35
CA LYS A 68 -12.36 -0.83 0.58
C LYS A 68 -11.77 -2.02 1.33
N PHE A 69 -11.65 -3.16 0.67
CA PHE A 69 -11.07 -4.38 1.24
C PHE A 69 -9.71 -4.72 0.65
N LEU A 70 -9.50 -4.50 -0.65
CA LEU A 70 -8.21 -4.70 -1.33
C LEU A 70 -7.93 -3.53 -2.27
N ASP A 71 -6.66 -3.19 -2.44
CA ASP A 71 -6.20 -2.23 -3.45
C ASP A 71 -6.43 -2.72 -4.88
N THR A 72 -6.27 -4.02 -5.11
CA THR A 72 -6.48 -4.68 -6.39
C THR A 72 -7.26 -5.98 -6.22
N VAL A 73 -8.24 -6.21 -7.10
CA VAL A 73 -8.86 -7.53 -7.27
C VAL A 73 -7.90 -8.46 -8.04
N ALA A 74 -8.09 -9.76 -7.90
CA ALA A 74 -7.34 -10.75 -8.65
C ALA A 74 -7.51 -10.59 -10.17
N ASP A 75 -6.45 -10.86 -10.92
CA ASP A 75 -6.49 -10.80 -12.39
C ASP A 75 -7.54 -11.76 -12.96
N GLY A 76 -8.21 -11.35 -14.04
CA GLY A 76 -9.36 -12.07 -14.58
C GLY A 76 -10.72 -11.64 -14.00
N THR A 77 -10.72 -10.88 -12.89
CA THR A 77 -11.97 -10.37 -12.29
C THR A 77 -12.64 -9.36 -13.21
N HIS A 78 -13.93 -9.52 -13.48
CA HIS A 78 -14.67 -8.57 -14.31
C HIS A 78 -14.72 -7.19 -13.66
N CYS A 79 -14.54 -6.15 -14.46
CA CYS A 79 -14.60 -4.74 -14.07
C CYS A 79 -15.59 -3.97 -14.94
N ASP A 80 -16.65 -4.65 -15.36
CA ASP A 80 -17.70 -4.06 -16.18
C ASP A 80 -18.23 -2.78 -15.53
N HIS A 81 -18.20 -1.69 -16.29
CA HIS A 81 -18.68 -0.40 -15.84
C HIS A 81 -19.62 0.21 -16.89
N GLY A 82 -20.90 0.31 -16.52
CA GLY A 82 -21.96 0.76 -17.43
C GLY A 82 -22.15 -0.19 -18.61
N ASP A 83 -21.72 0.24 -19.79
CA ASP A 83 -21.85 -0.49 -21.07
C ASP A 83 -20.50 -1.08 -21.55
N GLN A 84 -19.40 -0.88 -20.81
CA GLN A 84 -18.07 -1.40 -21.16
C GLN A 84 -17.82 -2.71 -20.44
N PHE A 85 -17.44 -3.73 -21.20
CA PHE A 85 -16.94 -4.99 -20.65
C PHE A 85 -15.46 -4.86 -20.36
N GLY A 86 -15.05 -5.31 -19.18
CA GLY A 86 -13.68 -5.17 -18.75
C GLY A 86 -13.23 -6.35 -17.89
N VAL A 87 -11.94 -6.62 -17.95
CA VAL A 87 -11.26 -7.57 -17.05
C VAL A 87 -10.10 -6.87 -16.37
N CYS A 88 -9.96 -7.05 -15.06
CA CYS A 88 -8.85 -6.52 -14.30
C CYS A 88 -7.56 -7.28 -14.59
N ILE A 89 -6.50 -6.53 -14.86
CA ILE A 89 -5.14 -7.03 -15.04
C ILE A 89 -4.18 -6.05 -14.37
N SER A 90 -3.43 -6.52 -13.37
CA SER A 90 -2.49 -5.69 -12.60
C SER A 90 -3.13 -4.41 -12.04
N GLY A 91 -4.39 -4.52 -11.59
CA GLY A 91 -5.15 -3.39 -11.03
C GLY A 91 -5.73 -2.40 -12.05
N ILE A 92 -5.58 -2.67 -13.35
CA ILE A 92 -6.13 -1.84 -14.44
C ILE A 92 -7.25 -2.59 -15.14
N CYS A 93 -8.37 -1.91 -15.41
CA CYS A 93 -9.48 -2.50 -16.14
C CYS A 93 -9.19 -2.49 -17.64
N GLN A 94 -8.86 -3.65 -18.20
CA GLN A 94 -8.58 -3.80 -19.62
C GLN A 94 -9.89 -4.05 -20.38
N PRO A 95 -10.11 -3.36 -21.52
CA PRO A 95 -11.34 -3.53 -22.30
C PRO A 95 -11.37 -4.91 -22.98
N VAL A 96 -12.54 -5.54 -22.95
CA VAL A 96 -12.79 -6.86 -23.57
C VAL A 96 -14.11 -6.85 -24.36
N GLY A 97 -14.33 -7.89 -25.15
CA GLY A 97 -15.64 -8.15 -25.77
C GLY A 97 -16.69 -8.61 -24.75
N CYS A 98 -17.94 -8.74 -25.18
CA CYS A 98 -19.03 -9.27 -24.34
C CYS A 98 -18.86 -10.74 -23.92
N ASP A 99 -17.91 -11.45 -24.52
CA ASP A 99 -17.49 -12.79 -24.12
C ASP A 99 -16.33 -12.74 -23.10
N HIS A 100 -15.98 -11.55 -22.62
CA HIS A 100 -14.95 -11.30 -21.61
C HIS A 100 -13.54 -11.77 -21.98
N LEU A 101 -13.26 -11.91 -23.27
CA LEU A 101 -11.96 -12.32 -23.79
C LEU A 101 -11.12 -11.11 -24.23
N LEU A 102 -9.84 -11.10 -23.85
CA LEU A 102 -8.85 -10.11 -24.29
C LEU A 102 -8.72 -10.15 -25.82
N GLY A 103 -8.78 -8.97 -26.44
CA GLY A 103 -8.72 -8.83 -27.90
C GLY A 103 -10.01 -9.23 -28.64
N SER A 104 -11.05 -9.68 -27.95
CA SER A 104 -12.34 -9.94 -28.58
C SER A 104 -13.08 -8.65 -28.93
N LEU A 105 -13.60 -8.58 -30.15
CA LEU A 105 -14.40 -7.46 -30.65
C LEU A 105 -15.91 -7.75 -30.58
N LYS A 106 -16.32 -8.86 -29.95
CA LYS A 106 -17.74 -9.18 -29.84
C LYS A 106 -18.46 -8.17 -28.96
N ALA A 107 -19.62 -7.74 -29.41
CA ALA A 107 -20.51 -6.85 -28.68
C ALA A 107 -21.86 -7.53 -28.46
N GLU A 108 -22.55 -7.12 -27.40
CA GLU A 108 -23.94 -7.51 -27.21
C GLU A 108 -24.84 -6.79 -28.20
N ASP A 109 -25.88 -7.50 -28.63
CA ASP A 109 -27.01 -6.88 -29.31
C ASP A 109 -27.91 -6.10 -28.31
N LYS A 110 -28.99 -5.53 -28.84
CA LYS A 110 -30.00 -4.82 -28.03
C LYS A 110 -30.77 -5.74 -27.07
N CYS A 111 -30.64 -7.05 -27.23
CA CYS A 111 -31.29 -8.08 -26.44
C CYS A 111 -30.37 -8.70 -25.37
N LEU A 112 -29.18 -8.10 -25.16
CA LEU A 112 -28.16 -8.58 -24.23
C LEU A 112 -27.59 -9.95 -24.61
N VAL A 113 -27.68 -10.33 -25.89
CA VAL A 113 -27.06 -11.55 -26.40
C VAL A 113 -25.70 -11.19 -26.99
N CYS A 114 -24.63 -11.78 -26.44
CA CYS A 114 -23.28 -11.56 -26.94
C CYS A 114 -23.12 -12.12 -28.37
N GLY A 115 -22.77 -11.26 -29.34
CA GLY A 115 -22.74 -11.63 -30.75
C GLY A 115 -24.13 -11.95 -31.34
N GLY A 116 -25.20 -11.50 -30.68
CA GLY A 116 -26.57 -11.69 -31.14
C GLY A 116 -26.94 -10.82 -32.35
N ASP A 117 -28.05 -11.18 -32.98
CA ASP A 117 -28.59 -10.50 -34.17
C ASP A 117 -29.76 -9.55 -33.86
N GLY A 118 -30.12 -9.39 -32.57
CA GLY A 118 -31.28 -8.62 -32.13
C GLY A 118 -32.62 -9.35 -32.32
N GLY A 119 -32.61 -10.64 -32.65
CA GLY A 119 -33.80 -11.43 -32.95
C GLY A 119 -34.62 -11.85 -31.73
N THR A 120 -34.01 -11.89 -30.53
CA THR A 120 -34.58 -12.53 -29.32
C THR A 120 -35.51 -11.61 -28.50
N CYS A 121 -35.49 -10.31 -28.76
CA CYS A 121 -36.30 -9.31 -28.06
C CYS A 121 -36.93 -8.30 -29.03
N ASN A 122 -37.88 -7.52 -28.51
CA ASN A 122 -38.40 -6.32 -29.15
C ASN A 122 -37.83 -5.10 -28.43
N THR A 123 -37.21 -4.18 -29.17
CA THR A 123 -36.74 -2.91 -28.62
C THR A 123 -37.79 -1.83 -28.83
N GLU A 124 -38.13 -1.12 -27.77
CA GLU A 124 -38.99 0.06 -27.77
C GLU A 124 -38.19 1.31 -27.43
N SER A 125 -38.47 2.41 -28.12
CA SER A 125 -37.81 3.70 -27.91
C SER A 125 -38.79 4.85 -28.05
N GLY A 126 -38.56 5.95 -27.35
CA GLY A 126 -39.38 7.15 -27.45
C GLY A 126 -38.66 8.41 -26.99
N SER A 127 -39.22 9.57 -27.35
CA SER A 127 -38.68 10.89 -27.00
C SER A 127 -39.80 11.88 -26.71
N THR A 128 -39.58 12.78 -25.74
CA THR A 128 -40.44 13.95 -25.51
C THR A 128 -39.97 15.20 -26.26
N LEU A 129 -38.97 15.07 -27.14
CA LEU A 129 -38.48 16.18 -27.96
C LEU A 129 -39.63 16.76 -28.80
N GLY A 130 -39.85 18.08 -28.68
CA GLY A 130 -40.95 18.77 -29.36
C GLY A 130 -42.29 18.75 -28.62
N GLN A 131 -42.42 18.06 -27.48
CA GLN A 131 -43.60 18.14 -26.62
C GLN A 131 -43.48 19.29 -25.61
N THR A 132 -44.59 20.00 -25.38
CA THR A 132 -44.66 21.02 -24.33
C THR A 132 -45.02 20.36 -22.99
N LEU A 133 -44.02 20.13 -22.15
CA LEU A 133 -44.22 19.60 -20.80
C LEU A 133 -44.58 20.74 -19.84
N GLU A 134 -45.74 20.66 -19.19
CA GLU A 134 -46.24 21.68 -18.26
C GLU A 134 -45.25 21.95 -17.12
N PHE A 135 -45.05 23.23 -16.81
CA PHE A 135 -44.16 23.67 -15.74
C PHE A 135 -44.62 23.10 -14.38
N ASN A 136 -43.68 22.53 -13.65
CA ASN A 136 -43.83 21.96 -12.30
C ASN A 136 -44.88 20.84 -12.19
N LYS A 137 -45.30 20.25 -13.31
CA LYS A 137 -46.21 19.09 -13.34
C LYS A 137 -45.42 17.81 -13.58
N LYS A 138 -45.71 16.80 -12.77
CA LYS A 138 -45.21 15.44 -13.00
C LYS A 138 -45.97 14.83 -14.17
N THR A 139 -45.25 14.48 -15.22
CA THR A 139 -45.79 13.85 -16.41
C THR A 139 -45.23 12.44 -16.50
N GLN A 140 -46.08 11.43 -16.72
CA GLN A 140 -45.64 10.07 -17.00
C GLN A 140 -45.20 9.99 -18.46
N ILE A 141 -43.95 9.60 -18.68
CA ILE A 141 -43.35 9.53 -20.02
C ILE A 141 -43.57 8.15 -20.64
N THR A 142 -43.29 7.08 -19.88
CA THR A 142 -43.49 5.70 -20.32
C THR A 142 -43.57 4.75 -19.11
N THR A 143 -43.96 3.50 -19.38
CA THR A 143 -43.96 2.40 -18.40
C THR A 143 -43.05 1.29 -18.93
N PHE A 144 -42.03 0.92 -18.16
CA PHE A 144 -41.22 -0.26 -18.43
C PHE A 144 -41.92 -1.50 -17.84
N PRO A 145 -42.26 -2.50 -18.66
CA PRO A 145 -42.90 -3.71 -18.17
C PRO A 145 -41.93 -4.61 -17.39
N LEU A 146 -42.48 -5.58 -16.66
CA LEU A 146 -41.69 -6.66 -16.05
C LEU A 146 -40.85 -7.37 -17.13
N GLY A 147 -39.59 -7.66 -16.82
CA GLY A 147 -38.66 -8.27 -17.76
C GLY A 147 -37.98 -7.29 -18.73
N ALA A 148 -38.30 -6.00 -18.68
CA ALA A 148 -37.60 -5.00 -19.47
C ALA A 148 -36.10 -4.97 -19.12
N SER A 149 -35.26 -4.91 -20.14
CA SER A 149 -33.81 -5.01 -20.08
C SER A 149 -33.16 -3.99 -21.03
N LYS A 150 -31.84 -3.81 -20.96
CA LYS A 150 -31.08 -2.80 -21.74
C LYS A 150 -31.75 -1.41 -21.68
N ILE A 151 -32.15 -0.98 -20.49
CA ILE A 151 -32.87 0.28 -20.28
C ILE A 151 -31.88 1.44 -20.29
N VAL A 152 -32.11 2.40 -21.17
CA VAL A 152 -31.34 3.64 -21.27
C VAL A 152 -32.31 4.82 -21.26
N ILE A 153 -32.06 5.80 -20.39
CA ILE A 153 -32.84 7.03 -20.29
C ILE A 153 -31.88 8.21 -20.34
N LYS A 154 -32.06 9.11 -21.29
CA LYS A 154 -31.26 10.33 -21.42
C LYS A 154 -32.16 11.53 -21.22
N GLN A 155 -31.88 12.32 -20.19
CA GLN A 155 -32.44 13.65 -20.05
C GLN A 155 -31.46 14.63 -20.69
N HIS A 156 -31.93 15.34 -21.71
CA HIS A 156 -31.19 16.41 -22.34
C HIS A 156 -31.59 17.76 -21.75
N SER A 157 -30.63 18.48 -21.19
CA SER A 157 -30.85 19.78 -20.55
C SER A 157 -29.59 20.62 -20.43
N LEU A 158 -29.73 21.95 -20.50
CA LEU A 158 -28.63 22.90 -20.26
C LEU A 158 -28.13 22.95 -18.80
N SER A 159 -28.92 22.44 -17.85
CA SER A 159 -28.54 22.34 -16.43
C SER A 159 -29.27 21.15 -15.80
N ALA A 160 -28.57 20.34 -14.99
CA ALA A 160 -29.16 19.22 -14.26
C ALA A 160 -30.33 19.62 -13.35
N SER A 161 -30.44 20.91 -12.98
CA SER A 161 -31.55 21.47 -12.19
C SER A 161 -32.79 21.88 -13.00
N SER A 162 -32.79 21.73 -14.33
CA SER A 162 -33.89 22.20 -15.19
C SER A 162 -35.03 21.18 -15.38
N GLY A 163 -34.82 19.92 -14.98
CA GLY A 163 -35.84 18.87 -14.97
C GLY A 163 -35.44 17.74 -14.03
N LYS A 164 -36.43 17.01 -13.51
CA LYS A 164 -36.20 15.89 -12.58
C LYS A 164 -36.84 14.62 -13.10
N VAL A 165 -36.00 13.62 -13.41
CA VAL A 165 -36.43 12.23 -13.60
C VAL A 165 -36.80 11.64 -12.23
N VAL A 166 -37.99 11.05 -12.15
CA VAL A 166 -38.51 10.40 -10.95
C VAL A 166 -39.07 9.04 -11.34
N PHE A 167 -38.64 7.99 -10.67
CA PHE A 167 -39.27 6.68 -10.79
C PHE A 167 -40.33 6.52 -9.70
N THR A 168 -41.53 6.06 -10.05
CA THR A 168 -42.61 5.82 -9.08
C THR A 168 -42.94 4.32 -9.03
N ASN A 169 -43.35 3.85 -7.83
CA ASN A 169 -43.65 2.46 -7.44
C ASN A 169 -42.58 1.71 -6.58
N HIS A 170 -41.73 2.39 -5.79
CA HIS A 170 -40.87 1.69 -4.81
C HIS A 170 -40.70 2.39 -3.45
N ARG A 171 -40.59 1.55 -2.41
CA ARG A 171 -40.22 1.94 -1.04
C ARG A 171 -38.72 2.26 -1.01
N LYS A 172 -38.38 3.52 -0.75
CA LYS A 172 -37.00 4.03 -0.58
C LYS A 172 -36.19 3.12 0.35
N ARG A 173 -35.28 2.29 -0.19
CA ARG A 173 -34.21 1.69 0.62
C ARG A 173 -32.82 2.08 0.13
N HIS A 174 -32.58 2.16 -1.19
CA HIS A 174 -31.30 2.64 -1.73
C HIS A 174 -31.54 3.49 -2.99
N ALA A 175 -30.84 4.61 -3.14
CA ALA A 175 -31.16 5.69 -4.09
C ALA A 175 -30.98 5.34 -5.58
N VAL A 176 -30.52 4.14 -5.91
CA VAL A 176 -30.12 3.69 -7.27
C VAL A 176 -30.71 2.34 -7.69
N ASP A 177 -31.42 1.63 -6.80
CA ASP A 177 -32.05 0.35 -7.09
C ASP A 177 -33.57 0.54 -7.31
N PHE A 178 -34.06 0.24 -8.52
CA PHE A 178 -35.45 0.38 -8.92
C PHE A 178 -35.97 -0.92 -9.53
N ALA A 179 -37.13 -1.41 -9.08
CA ALA A 179 -37.74 -2.66 -9.56
C ALA A 179 -36.78 -3.86 -9.56
N GLY A 180 -35.95 -3.98 -8.52
CA GLY A 180 -34.97 -5.07 -8.38
C GLY A 180 -33.74 -4.95 -9.28
N THR A 181 -33.58 -3.83 -10.00
CA THR A 181 -32.45 -3.58 -10.90
C THR A 181 -31.65 -2.35 -10.45
N HIS A 182 -30.32 -2.45 -10.51
CA HIS A 182 -29.42 -1.34 -10.25
C HIS A 182 -29.30 -0.41 -11.47
N PHE A 183 -29.57 0.87 -11.27
CA PHE A 183 -29.43 1.92 -12.29
C PHE A 183 -28.12 2.69 -12.08
N HIS A 184 -27.34 2.80 -13.15
CA HIS A 184 -26.18 3.67 -13.19
C HIS A 184 -26.62 5.09 -13.58
N TYR A 185 -26.13 6.09 -12.85
CA TYR A 185 -26.35 7.50 -13.13
C TYR A 185 -25.05 8.14 -13.59
N ASN A 186 -25.07 8.76 -14.77
CA ASN A 186 -23.92 9.45 -15.35
C ASN A 186 -24.32 10.85 -15.79
N VAL A 187 -23.49 11.86 -15.48
CA VAL A 187 -23.64 13.21 -16.04
C VAL A 187 -23.05 13.19 -17.45
N ILE A 188 -23.81 13.63 -18.44
CA ILE A 188 -23.38 13.73 -19.85
C ILE A 188 -23.28 15.20 -20.25
N ALA A 189 -22.54 15.51 -21.32
CA ALA A 189 -22.25 16.89 -21.76
C ALA A 189 -23.50 17.80 -21.83
N ASN A 190 -24.65 17.24 -22.20
CA ASN A 190 -25.91 17.96 -22.34
C ASN A 190 -27.02 17.43 -21.42
N GLY A 191 -26.70 16.93 -20.22
CA GLY A 191 -27.71 16.49 -19.24
C GLY A 191 -27.30 15.27 -18.42
N VAL A 192 -28.20 14.29 -18.26
CA VAL A 192 -27.96 13.09 -17.44
C VAL A 192 -28.40 11.81 -18.15
N LYS A 193 -27.66 10.72 -17.97
CA LYS A 193 -27.96 9.38 -18.48
C LYS A 193 -28.21 8.45 -17.30
N PHE A 194 -29.35 7.77 -17.30
CA PHE A 194 -29.61 6.60 -16.47
C PHE A 194 -29.52 5.35 -17.34
N SER A 195 -28.83 4.31 -16.88
CA SER A 195 -28.72 3.05 -17.61
C SER A 195 -28.77 1.84 -16.69
N ALA A 196 -29.56 0.85 -17.08
CA ALA A 196 -29.75 -0.39 -16.34
C ALA A 196 -29.79 -1.57 -17.32
N ARG A 197 -29.03 -2.63 -17.01
CA ARG A 197 -29.05 -3.85 -17.82
C ARG A 197 -30.37 -4.62 -17.66
N GLY A 198 -31.01 -4.56 -16.49
CA GLY A 198 -32.22 -5.35 -16.20
C GLY A 198 -31.89 -6.83 -15.90
N PRO A 199 -32.88 -7.73 -15.92
CA PRO A 199 -34.30 -7.47 -16.17
C PRO A 199 -35.00 -6.81 -14.96
N LEU A 200 -36.03 -6.01 -15.21
CA LEU A 200 -36.90 -5.50 -14.14
C LEU A 200 -37.73 -6.63 -13.52
N ASN A 201 -37.79 -6.67 -12.20
CA ASN A 201 -38.60 -7.62 -11.41
C ASN A 201 -40.04 -7.12 -11.17
N ASP A 202 -40.31 -5.84 -11.42
CA ASP A 202 -41.63 -5.22 -11.32
C ASP A 202 -41.77 -4.14 -12.41
N THR A 203 -42.99 -3.70 -12.67
CA THR A 203 -43.30 -2.58 -13.55
C THR A 203 -42.74 -1.27 -12.99
N LEU A 204 -42.07 -0.50 -13.84
CA LEU A 204 -41.42 0.75 -13.46
C LEU A 204 -41.96 1.91 -14.30
N HIS A 205 -42.49 2.94 -13.63
CA HIS A 205 -43.01 4.12 -14.32
C HIS A 205 -41.96 5.23 -14.36
N LEU A 206 -41.66 5.72 -15.57
CA LEU A 206 -40.80 6.87 -15.79
C LEU A 206 -41.62 8.15 -15.70
N MET A 207 -41.40 8.93 -14.64
CA MET A 207 -42.00 10.24 -14.46
C MET A 207 -40.96 11.33 -14.70
N PHE A 208 -41.39 12.44 -15.29
CA PHE A 208 -40.55 13.62 -15.47
C PHE A 208 -41.27 14.88 -15.00
N THR A 209 -40.57 15.72 -14.24
CA THR A 209 -41.05 17.05 -13.85
C THR A 209 -40.25 18.12 -14.58
N ASN A 210 -40.92 18.94 -15.39
CA ASN A 210 -40.30 20.12 -15.99
C ASN A 210 -40.15 21.22 -14.92
N MET A 211 -38.92 21.69 -14.67
CA MET A 211 -38.64 22.74 -13.67
C MET A 211 -38.26 24.08 -14.31
N ARG A 212 -38.40 24.23 -15.63
CA ARG A 212 -38.02 25.46 -16.36
C ARG A 212 -39.14 26.04 -17.22
N SER A 213 -39.20 27.37 -17.26
CA SER A 213 -40.14 28.14 -18.08
C SER A 213 -39.54 28.44 -19.46
N ALA A 214 -40.06 27.72 -20.46
CA ALA A 214 -40.23 28.06 -21.87
C ALA A 214 -39.05 28.36 -22.83
N SER A 215 -37.82 28.73 -22.44
CA SER A 215 -36.79 29.07 -23.46
C SER A 215 -35.89 27.91 -23.90
N HIS A 216 -35.80 26.84 -23.11
CA HIS A 216 -35.11 25.59 -23.47
C HIS A 216 -35.80 24.44 -22.73
N ASN A 217 -36.76 23.77 -23.37
CA ASN A 217 -37.47 22.66 -22.75
C ASN A 217 -36.53 21.46 -22.64
N PRO A 218 -36.25 20.97 -21.42
CA PRO A 218 -35.57 19.69 -21.27
C PRO A 218 -36.45 18.59 -21.85
N TYR A 219 -35.85 17.64 -22.54
CA TYR A 219 -36.55 16.49 -23.08
C TYR A 219 -35.90 15.19 -22.60
N VAL A 220 -36.66 14.12 -22.67
CA VAL A 220 -36.26 12.79 -22.23
C VAL A 220 -36.37 11.84 -23.41
N GLU A 221 -35.30 11.12 -23.65
CA GLU A 221 -35.26 9.98 -24.57
C GLU A 221 -35.13 8.70 -23.74
N PHE A 222 -35.79 7.64 -24.19
CA PHE A 222 -35.66 6.33 -23.59
C PHE A 222 -35.59 5.24 -24.65
N GLU A 223 -34.87 4.16 -24.35
CA GLU A 223 -34.82 2.93 -25.11
C GLU A 223 -34.77 1.74 -24.13
N PHE A 224 -35.49 0.66 -24.42
CA PHE A 224 -35.45 -0.58 -23.65
C PHE A 224 -35.86 -1.77 -24.51
N SER A 225 -35.50 -2.98 -24.06
CA SER A 225 -35.81 -4.23 -24.77
C SER A 225 -36.65 -5.16 -23.91
N VAL A 226 -37.64 -5.79 -24.54
CA VAL A 226 -38.54 -6.78 -23.93
C VAL A 226 -38.40 -8.11 -24.67
N PRO A 227 -38.10 -9.23 -23.98
CA PRO A 227 -38.00 -10.54 -24.61
C PRO A 227 -39.28 -10.92 -25.39
N LYS A 228 -39.14 -11.55 -26.57
CA LYS A 228 -40.30 -12.03 -27.35
C LYS A 228 -40.95 -13.20 -26.62
N ALA A 229 -42.27 -13.13 -26.40
CA ALA A 229 -43.05 -14.14 -25.67
C ALA A 229 -42.92 -15.52 -26.36
N GLY A 230 -42.17 -16.40 -25.71
CA GLY A 230 -41.69 -17.69 -26.24
C GLY A 230 -40.59 -18.29 -25.36
N PHE A 231 -39.84 -17.45 -24.64
CA PHE A 231 -39.15 -17.82 -23.41
C PHE A 231 -40.16 -17.77 -22.25
N THR A 232 -41.02 -18.78 -22.19
CA THR A 232 -42.07 -18.89 -21.18
C THR A 232 -41.51 -18.84 -19.77
N THR A 233 -42.10 -17.95 -18.97
CA THR A 233 -42.29 -17.90 -17.52
C THR A 233 -42.48 -19.27 -16.82
N LYS A 234 -41.49 -20.16 -16.93
CA LYS A 234 -41.41 -21.45 -16.24
C LYS A 234 -40.13 -21.60 -15.39
N SER A 235 -39.22 -20.61 -15.37
CA SER A 235 -37.99 -20.62 -14.54
C SER A 235 -37.97 -19.56 -13.41
N LEU A 236 -39.00 -18.72 -13.28
CA LEU A 236 -39.06 -17.66 -12.26
C LEU A 236 -39.20 -18.14 -10.81
N GLN A 237 -39.33 -19.46 -10.58
CA GLN A 237 -39.49 -20.02 -9.23
C GLN A 237 -38.15 -20.47 -8.60
N HIS A 238 -37.05 -20.49 -9.35
CA HIS A 238 -35.72 -20.87 -8.86
C HIS A 238 -34.59 -19.93 -9.32
N ARG A 239 -34.89 -18.71 -9.81
CA ARG A 239 -33.87 -17.77 -10.30
C ARG A 239 -32.84 -17.40 -9.23
N TYR A 240 -33.24 -17.36 -7.96
CA TYR A 240 -32.38 -16.93 -6.86
C TYR A 240 -32.08 -18.11 -5.94
N GLU A 241 -30.81 -18.32 -5.62
CA GLU A 241 -30.34 -19.43 -4.78
C GLU A 241 -29.34 -18.95 -3.73
N TRP A 242 -29.39 -19.56 -2.54
CA TRP A 242 -28.36 -19.36 -1.53
C TRP A 242 -27.06 -20.09 -1.89
N VAL A 243 -25.96 -19.34 -1.96
CA VAL A 243 -24.61 -19.88 -2.09
C VAL A 243 -23.77 -19.55 -0.86
N PHE A 244 -22.77 -20.38 -0.61
CA PHE A 244 -21.90 -20.26 0.55
C PHE A 244 -20.45 -20.57 0.19
N GLY A 245 -19.53 -19.88 0.85
CA GLY A 245 -18.10 -20.12 0.74
C GLY A 245 -17.60 -21.23 1.67
N SER A 246 -16.29 -21.45 1.63
CA SER A 246 -15.60 -22.36 2.56
C SER A 246 -15.63 -21.82 4.00
N TRP A 247 -15.56 -22.75 4.95
CA TRP A 247 -15.38 -22.42 6.36
C TRP A 247 -13.99 -21.80 6.62
N THR A 248 -13.94 -20.80 7.51
CA THR A 248 -12.67 -20.27 8.04
C THR A 248 -11.91 -21.33 8.82
N SER A 249 -10.64 -21.05 9.14
CA SER A 249 -9.95 -21.76 10.21
C SER A 249 -10.76 -21.70 11.51
N CYS A 250 -10.66 -22.76 12.31
CA CYS A 250 -11.29 -22.81 13.63
C CYS A 250 -10.79 -21.64 14.48
N SER A 251 -11.70 -20.94 15.15
CA SER A 251 -11.35 -19.78 16.00
C SER A 251 -10.37 -20.17 17.11
N GLU A 252 -10.45 -21.41 17.58
CA GLU A 252 -9.60 -21.97 18.63
C GLU A 252 -8.65 -23.02 18.04
N LYS A 253 -7.40 -23.02 18.49
CA LYS A 253 -6.39 -24.01 18.06
C LYS A 253 -6.58 -25.37 18.75
N CYS A 254 -7.18 -25.40 19.95
CA CYS A 254 -7.56 -26.61 20.68
C CYS A 254 -8.95 -26.44 21.31
N GLY A 255 -9.62 -27.54 21.65
CA GLY A 255 -10.93 -27.49 22.29
C GLY A 255 -12.06 -27.08 21.34
N THR A 256 -13.15 -26.57 21.89
CA THR A 256 -14.33 -26.20 21.09
C THR A 256 -14.23 -24.75 20.64
N GLY A 257 -14.14 -24.53 19.33
CA GLY A 257 -14.19 -23.21 18.71
C GLY A 257 -15.37 -23.10 17.74
N TYR A 258 -15.35 -22.05 16.92
CA TYR A 258 -16.31 -21.88 15.82
C TYR A 258 -15.59 -21.57 14.51
N GLN A 259 -16.20 -21.98 13.41
CA GLN A 259 -15.83 -21.57 12.06
C GLN A 259 -16.96 -20.71 11.50
N LEU A 260 -16.58 -19.75 10.66
CA LEU A 260 -17.51 -18.90 9.94
C LEU A 260 -17.45 -19.22 8.46
N ARG A 261 -18.54 -18.99 7.74
CA ARG A 261 -18.53 -18.96 6.27
C ARG A 261 -19.40 -17.83 5.80
N ALA A 262 -19.04 -17.26 4.67
CA ALA A 262 -19.85 -16.22 4.07
C ALA A 262 -20.97 -16.87 3.22
N VAL A 263 -22.17 -16.28 3.32
CA VAL A 263 -23.41 -16.79 2.74
C VAL A 263 -24.08 -15.63 2.01
N SER A 264 -24.48 -15.82 0.76
CA SER A 264 -25.08 -14.78 -0.08
C SER A 264 -26.12 -15.38 -1.02
N CYS A 265 -27.16 -14.59 -1.31
CA CYS A 265 -28.15 -14.93 -2.33
C CYS A 265 -27.56 -14.55 -3.68
N ILE A 266 -27.64 -15.41 -4.70
CA ILE A 266 -27.22 -15.08 -6.07
C ILE A 266 -28.36 -15.26 -7.06
N ASP A 267 -28.26 -14.56 -8.19
CA ASP A 267 -29.04 -14.85 -9.38
C ASP A 267 -28.34 -15.96 -10.19
N GLN A 268 -28.98 -17.12 -10.37
CA GLN A 268 -28.41 -18.27 -11.08
C GLN A 268 -28.11 -18.00 -12.56
N GLU A 269 -28.75 -17.00 -13.17
CA GLU A 269 -28.60 -16.65 -14.58
C GLU A 269 -27.38 -15.74 -14.78
N THR A 270 -27.07 -14.88 -13.80
CA THR A 270 -25.96 -13.90 -13.90
C THR A 270 -24.77 -14.20 -12.98
N GLY A 271 -24.92 -15.12 -12.01
CA GLY A 271 -23.92 -15.44 -10.99
C GLY A 271 -23.70 -14.35 -9.92
N ARG A 272 -24.39 -13.20 -10.05
CA ARG A 272 -24.16 -12.02 -9.20
C ARG A 272 -24.91 -12.11 -7.88
N ALA A 273 -24.33 -11.57 -6.81
CA ALA A 273 -25.01 -11.47 -5.53
C ALA A 273 -26.24 -10.56 -5.61
N ALA A 274 -27.37 -11.11 -5.19
CA ALA A 274 -28.67 -10.49 -5.11
C ALA A 274 -29.02 -10.16 -3.65
N SER A 275 -30.13 -9.46 -3.44
CA SER A 275 -30.58 -9.13 -2.10
C SER A 275 -31.05 -10.41 -1.36
N PRO A 276 -30.73 -10.59 -0.07
CA PRO A 276 -31.15 -11.74 0.75
C PRO A 276 -32.65 -12.06 0.71
N GLU A 277 -33.48 -11.05 0.52
CA GLU A 277 -34.93 -11.18 0.48
C GLU A 277 -35.41 -12.00 -0.73
N LEU A 278 -34.64 -12.02 -1.82
CA LEU A 278 -34.98 -12.76 -3.04
C LEU A 278 -34.80 -14.27 -2.87
N CYS A 279 -33.93 -14.71 -1.94
CA CYS A 279 -33.74 -16.11 -1.57
C CYS A 279 -34.52 -16.50 -0.30
N SER A 280 -35.34 -15.60 0.27
CA SER A 280 -36.04 -15.81 1.56
C SER A 280 -37.01 -17.00 1.59
N GLN A 281 -37.41 -17.50 0.42
CA GLN A 281 -38.28 -18.68 0.29
C GLN A 281 -37.53 -20.00 0.48
N GLN A 282 -36.19 -19.95 0.51
CA GLN A 282 -35.29 -21.06 0.77
C GLN A 282 -34.66 -20.90 2.15
N GLU A 283 -34.36 -22.01 2.81
CA GLU A 283 -33.65 -22.01 4.08
C GLU A 283 -32.20 -21.54 3.86
N ALA A 284 -31.79 -20.50 4.57
CA ALA A 284 -30.47 -19.93 4.43
C ALA A 284 -29.41 -20.86 5.05
N PRO A 285 -28.29 -21.13 4.37
CA PRO A 285 -27.18 -21.89 4.94
C PRO A 285 -26.64 -21.26 6.22
N ASP A 286 -26.24 -22.11 7.19
CA ASP A 286 -25.65 -21.65 8.45
C ASP A 286 -24.41 -20.78 8.22
N ARG A 287 -24.32 -19.65 8.92
CA ARG A 287 -23.17 -18.73 8.80
C ARG A 287 -22.03 -19.07 9.75
N ASN A 288 -22.33 -19.85 10.79
CA ASN A 288 -21.38 -20.32 11.78
C ASN A 288 -21.59 -21.82 12.00
N GLN A 289 -20.52 -22.50 12.40
CA GLN A 289 -20.61 -23.86 12.92
C GLN A 289 -19.61 -24.04 14.05
N THR A 290 -19.89 -24.97 14.94
CA THR A 290 -18.95 -25.39 15.97
C THR A 290 -17.86 -26.25 15.32
N CYS A 291 -16.60 -25.94 15.61
CA CYS A 291 -15.46 -26.79 15.28
C CYS A 291 -14.84 -27.33 16.57
N THR A 292 -14.33 -28.55 16.51
CA THR A 292 -13.57 -29.13 17.61
C THR A 292 -12.13 -29.26 17.15
N GLY A 293 -11.24 -28.45 17.75
CA GLY A 293 -9.80 -28.58 17.61
C GLY A 293 -9.28 -29.83 18.35
N LYS A 294 -7.96 -30.02 18.36
CA LYS A 294 -7.34 -31.09 19.16
C LYS A 294 -7.78 -30.96 20.62
N ALA A 295 -7.98 -32.08 21.33
CA ALA A 295 -8.32 -32.06 22.75
C ALA A 295 -7.31 -31.19 23.50
N CYS A 296 -7.78 -30.14 24.19
CA CYS A 296 -6.89 -29.39 25.08
C CYS A 296 -6.55 -30.35 26.23
N ASP A 297 -5.29 -30.75 26.33
CA ASP A 297 -4.84 -31.70 27.36
C ASP A 297 -4.83 -30.97 28.71
N THR A 298 -5.92 -31.09 29.46
CA THR A 298 -6.20 -30.30 30.67
C THR A 298 -5.52 -30.81 31.94
N LEU A 299 -4.44 -31.60 31.85
CA LEU A 299 -3.79 -32.17 33.04
C LEU A 299 -2.27 -32.02 33.15
N THR A 300 -1.63 -31.26 32.28
CA THR A 300 -0.33 -30.66 32.61
C THR A 300 -0.20 -29.32 31.90
N SER A 301 -0.60 -28.23 32.58
CA SER A 301 -0.36 -26.87 32.08
C SER A 301 1.12 -26.56 32.17
N HIS A 302 1.89 -27.09 31.23
CA HIS A 302 3.24 -26.63 30.96
C HIS A 302 3.11 -25.36 30.12
N GLU A 303 3.69 -24.27 30.60
CA GLU A 303 3.81 -23.02 29.83
C GLU A 303 5.05 -23.13 28.95
N TYR A 304 4.86 -23.12 27.63
CA TYR A 304 5.97 -23.15 26.67
C TYR A 304 6.39 -21.74 26.30
N LYS A 305 7.69 -21.49 26.22
CA LYS A 305 8.23 -20.17 25.91
C LYS A 305 9.53 -20.26 25.11
N TRP A 306 9.68 -19.38 24.13
CA TRP A 306 10.97 -19.09 23.50
C TRP A 306 11.80 -18.20 24.42
N ILE A 307 12.98 -18.66 24.77
CA ILE A 307 13.97 -17.89 25.53
C ILE A 307 15.19 -17.59 24.68
N GLU A 308 15.81 -16.45 24.98
CA GLU A 308 17.03 -15.99 24.33
C GLU A 308 18.20 -16.92 24.67
N GLY A 309 18.83 -17.48 23.63
CA GLY A 309 20.03 -18.30 23.71
C GLY A 309 21.28 -17.52 23.31
N ASN A 310 22.33 -18.26 22.94
CA ASN A 310 23.60 -17.69 22.54
C ASN A 310 23.50 -17.02 21.17
N TRP A 311 24.28 -15.95 20.99
CA TRP A 311 24.49 -15.34 19.69
C TRP A 311 25.31 -16.27 18.79
N GLY A 312 24.89 -16.38 17.52
CA GLY A 312 25.67 -17.04 16.49
C GLY A 312 26.91 -16.24 16.08
N GLU A 313 27.72 -16.82 15.22
CA GLU A 313 28.88 -16.13 14.66
C GLU A 313 28.47 -14.92 13.79
N CYS A 314 29.39 -13.99 13.61
CA CYS A 314 29.14 -12.83 12.76
C CYS A 314 28.96 -13.27 11.30
N SER A 315 27.98 -12.70 10.59
CA SER A 315 27.72 -13.06 9.18
C SER A 315 28.89 -12.74 8.23
N VAL A 316 29.90 -12.02 8.71
CA VAL A 316 31.12 -11.67 7.97
C VAL A 316 32.34 -11.97 8.82
N ASP A 317 33.40 -12.43 8.17
CA ASP A 317 34.69 -12.66 8.82
C ASP A 317 35.44 -11.33 9.09
N CYS A 318 35.16 -10.29 8.30
CA CYS A 318 35.84 -8.98 8.37
C CYS A 318 34.81 -7.85 8.33
N GLY A 319 34.87 -6.90 9.25
CA GLY A 319 34.04 -5.69 9.17
C GLY A 319 32.63 -5.83 9.73
N LEU A 320 31.73 -4.88 9.41
CA LEU A 320 30.38 -4.85 9.97
C LEU A 320 29.49 -5.93 9.35
N GLY A 321 28.99 -6.85 10.18
CA GLY A 321 28.02 -7.89 9.82
C GLY A 321 26.83 -7.95 10.78
N GLU A 322 26.02 -8.99 10.61
CA GLU A 322 24.90 -9.31 11.49
C GLU A 322 25.12 -10.66 12.17
N GLN A 323 24.87 -10.75 13.47
CA GLN A 323 24.79 -12.03 14.19
C GLN A 323 23.34 -12.24 14.64
N SER A 324 22.85 -13.47 14.52
CA SER A 324 21.49 -13.85 14.94
C SER A 324 21.55 -14.53 16.31
N GLN A 325 20.60 -14.22 17.20
CA GLN A 325 20.48 -14.89 18.48
C GLN A 325 19.72 -16.20 18.32
N THR A 326 20.26 -17.28 18.87
CA THR A 326 19.56 -18.58 18.86
C THR A 326 18.39 -18.51 19.82
N MET A 327 17.20 -18.92 19.38
CA MET A 327 16.03 -19.01 20.26
C MET A 327 15.88 -20.46 20.74
N LEU A 328 15.81 -20.65 22.05
CA LEU A 328 15.69 -21.98 22.67
C LEU A 328 14.27 -22.17 23.21
N CYS A 329 13.68 -23.34 22.93
CA CYS A 329 12.37 -23.69 23.45
C CYS A 329 12.49 -24.31 24.85
N ILE A 330 11.74 -23.75 25.81
CA ILE A 330 11.59 -24.35 27.15
C ILE A 330 10.13 -24.62 27.48
N LYS A 331 9.91 -25.61 28.34
CA LYS A 331 8.65 -25.82 29.06
C LYS A 331 8.85 -25.41 30.52
N THR A 332 7.88 -24.72 31.10
CA THR A 332 7.85 -24.36 32.52
C THR A 332 6.71 -25.10 33.20
N ASP A 333 7.01 -25.81 34.28
CA ASP A 333 5.98 -26.45 35.09
C ASP A 333 5.26 -25.45 36.02
N THR A 334 4.21 -25.90 36.71
CA THR A 334 3.46 -25.07 37.67
C THR A 334 4.26 -24.66 38.92
N PHE A 335 5.45 -25.22 39.11
CA PHE A 335 6.37 -24.91 40.20
C PHE A 335 7.50 -23.96 39.76
N GLY A 336 7.50 -23.53 38.49
CA GLY A 336 8.49 -22.62 37.92
C GLY A 336 9.78 -23.29 37.44
N ASN A 337 9.86 -24.62 37.42
CA ASN A 337 11.00 -25.33 36.87
C ASN A 337 10.94 -25.31 35.35
N SER A 338 12.06 -25.00 34.71
CA SER A 338 12.17 -24.93 33.25
C SER A 338 13.07 -26.04 32.71
N ASP A 339 12.59 -26.73 31.67
CA ASP A 339 13.34 -27.74 30.94
C ASP A 339 13.41 -27.36 29.45
N TYR A 340 14.55 -27.60 28.81
CA TYR A 340 14.67 -27.49 27.36
C TYR A 340 13.86 -28.59 26.66
N VAL A 341 13.16 -28.21 25.59
CA VAL A 341 12.42 -29.14 24.74
C VAL A 341 12.71 -28.84 23.27
N LEU A 342 12.34 -29.77 22.39
CA LEU A 342 12.55 -29.62 20.96
C LEU A 342 11.76 -28.43 20.40
N ASP A 343 12.33 -27.73 19.43
CA ASP A 343 11.75 -26.56 18.78
C ASP A 343 10.35 -26.82 18.21
N ASP A 344 10.10 -28.02 17.67
CA ASP A 344 8.79 -28.45 17.17
C ASP A 344 7.68 -28.29 18.21
N VAL A 345 8.00 -28.44 19.50
CA VAL A 345 7.04 -28.25 20.60
C VAL A 345 6.67 -26.78 20.73
N CYS A 346 7.63 -25.84 20.73
CA CYS A 346 7.30 -24.42 20.75
C CYS A 346 6.69 -23.95 19.42
N LEU A 347 7.09 -24.48 18.27
CA LEU A 347 6.46 -24.17 16.98
C LEU A 347 4.97 -24.54 16.98
N GLN A 348 4.63 -25.66 17.62
CA GLN A 348 3.26 -26.13 17.77
C GLN A 348 2.45 -25.35 18.82
N HIS A 349 3.07 -25.00 19.97
CA HIS A 349 2.38 -24.44 21.12
C HIS A 349 2.47 -22.90 21.25
N VAL A 350 3.56 -22.28 20.80
CA VAL A 350 3.84 -20.83 20.89
C VAL A 350 3.82 -20.18 19.50
N GLY A 351 4.36 -20.86 18.48
CA GLY A 351 4.54 -20.34 17.12
C GLY A 351 6.03 -20.18 16.76
N ALA A 352 6.30 -19.55 15.61
CA ALA A 352 7.67 -19.30 15.16
C ALA A 352 8.46 -18.45 16.18
N PRO A 353 9.74 -18.76 16.44
CA PRO A 353 10.56 -17.96 17.33
C PRO A 353 10.75 -16.53 16.78
N PRO A 354 10.92 -15.53 17.65
CA PRO A 354 11.26 -14.18 17.21
C PRO A 354 12.65 -14.18 16.56
N VAL A 355 12.78 -13.43 15.46
CA VAL A 355 14.07 -13.24 14.79
C VAL A 355 14.78 -12.08 15.44
N VAL A 356 15.75 -12.38 16.31
CA VAL A 356 16.55 -11.39 17.04
C VAL A 356 17.93 -11.29 16.38
N LYS A 357 18.24 -10.12 15.82
CA LYS A 357 19.51 -9.81 15.15
C LYS A 357 20.19 -8.62 15.82
N ARG A 358 21.53 -8.61 15.80
CA ARG A 358 22.32 -7.42 16.16
C ARG A 358 23.50 -7.24 15.22
N ALA A 359 23.99 -6.00 15.13
CA ALA A 359 25.24 -5.71 14.48
C ALA A 359 26.42 -6.41 15.20
N CYS A 360 27.37 -6.88 14.42
CA CYS A 360 28.64 -7.44 14.88
C CYS A 360 29.79 -6.92 14.01
N TYR A 361 31.00 -7.04 14.52
CA TYR A 361 32.21 -6.80 13.72
C TYR A 361 32.95 -8.12 13.60
N GLY A 362 33.23 -8.57 12.38
CA GLY A 362 34.07 -9.73 12.11
C GLY A 362 35.52 -9.43 12.48
N GLU A 363 36.09 -10.22 13.40
CA GLU A 363 37.46 -10.10 13.92
C GLU A 363 38.42 -11.06 13.21
N GLY A 364 38.27 -11.27 11.91
CA GLY A 364 39.17 -12.12 11.14
C GLY A 364 40.62 -11.67 11.29
N ASP A 365 41.51 -12.57 11.71
CA ASP A 365 42.93 -12.31 11.99
C ASP A 365 43.74 -11.77 10.79
N ASN A 366 43.15 -11.73 9.59
CA ASN A 366 43.80 -11.23 8.36
C ASN A 366 42.82 -10.47 7.44
N CYS A 367 42.27 -9.36 7.92
CA CYS A 367 41.38 -8.50 7.13
C CYS A 367 42.14 -7.69 6.05
N PRO A 368 41.66 -7.66 4.79
CA PRO A 368 42.21 -6.76 3.78
C PRO A 368 42.01 -5.29 4.14
N TYR A 369 43.04 -4.46 3.94
CA TYR A 369 43.05 -3.05 4.31
C TYR A 369 43.46 -2.14 3.13
N TRP A 370 43.11 -0.86 3.22
CA TRP A 370 43.50 0.10 2.20
C TRP A 370 44.96 0.52 2.37
N ALA A 371 45.78 0.24 1.35
CA ALA A 371 47.11 0.80 1.23
C ALA A 371 47.14 1.98 0.26
N ALA A 372 47.91 2.99 0.61
CA ALA A 372 48.09 4.18 -0.20
C ALA A 372 49.56 4.37 -0.53
N GLY A 373 49.86 4.46 -1.83
CA GLY A 373 51.20 4.73 -2.34
C GLY A 373 51.66 6.17 -2.07
N SER A 374 52.87 6.48 -2.52
CA SER A 374 53.43 7.84 -2.42
C SER A 374 52.63 8.85 -3.23
N TRP A 375 52.55 10.08 -2.72
CA TRP A 375 51.98 11.22 -3.44
C TRP A 375 52.84 11.59 -4.64
N SER A 376 52.16 11.98 -5.73
CA SER A 376 52.79 12.54 -6.92
C SER A 376 53.47 13.87 -6.61
N GLU A 377 54.29 14.34 -7.55
CA GLU A 377 54.74 15.73 -7.50
C GLU A 377 53.54 16.70 -7.54
N CYS A 378 53.73 17.88 -6.96
CA CYS A 378 52.69 18.90 -6.92
C CYS A 378 52.37 19.36 -8.34
N SER A 379 51.08 19.40 -8.70
CA SER A 379 50.64 19.78 -10.05
C SER A 379 51.02 21.22 -10.42
N ALA A 380 51.29 22.07 -9.43
CA ALA A 380 51.73 23.44 -9.60
C ALA A 380 53.20 23.58 -9.19
N SER A 381 53.99 24.33 -9.96
CA SER A 381 55.40 24.61 -9.66
C SER A 381 55.59 25.78 -8.69
N CYS A 382 54.56 26.62 -8.49
CA CYS A 382 54.50 27.71 -7.52
C CYS A 382 53.03 27.91 -7.08
N GLY A 383 52.76 28.45 -5.90
CA GLY A 383 51.39 28.64 -5.38
C GLY A 383 50.69 27.35 -4.93
N LEU A 384 49.35 27.32 -4.96
CA LEU A 384 48.55 26.15 -4.58
C LEU A 384 48.43 25.15 -5.75
N GLY A 385 48.59 23.86 -5.45
CA GLY A 385 48.41 22.77 -6.40
C GLY A 385 47.80 21.53 -5.74
N SER A 386 47.75 20.42 -6.47
CA SER A 386 47.25 19.14 -5.97
C SER A 386 48.25 18.02 -6.22
N GLN A 387 48.25 17.02 -5.34
CA GLN A 387 48.99 15.77 -5.50
C GLN A 387 48.01 14.61 -5.51
N THR A 388 48.33 13.57 -6.28
CA THR A 388 47.53 12.35 -6.40
C THR A 388 48.36 11.14 -5.98
N ARG A 389 47.74 10.08 -5.46
CA ARG A 389 48.43 8.82 -5.12
C ARG A 389 47.62 7.63 -5.55
N ASN A 390 48.27 6.49 -5.72
CA ASN A 390 47.57 5.22 -5.97
C ASN A 390 47.04 4.65 -4.65
N ILE A 391 45.82 4.12 -4.68
CA ILE A 391 45.17 3.45 -3.55
C ILE A 391 44.76 2.07 -4.03
N TYR A 392 45.09 1.05 -3.26
CA TYR A 392 44.79 -0.34 -3.58
C TYR A 392 44.43 -1.08 -2.30
N CYS A 393 43.47 -1.99 -2.40
CA CYS A 393 43.10 -2.89 -1.32
C CYS A 393 44.13 -4.01 -1.27
N GLN A 394 44.79 -4.22 -0.12
CA GLN A 394 45.80 -5.26 0.03
C GLN A 394 45.57 -6.10 1.28
N GLN A 395 46.10 -7.32 1.29
CA GLN A 395 46.02 -8.23 2.42
C GLN A 395 47.43 -8.76 2.71
N ASP A 396 47.76 -8.87 3.99
CA ASP A 396 49.06 -9.39 4.40
C ASP A 396 49.13 -10.90 4.13
N PRO A 397 50.24 -11.41 3.56
CA PRO A 397 50.40 -12.84 3.33
C PRO A 397 50.56 -13.57 4.67
N THR A 398 50.12 -14.83 4.71
CA THR A 398 50.26 -15.69 5.89
C THR A 398 51.72 -16.01 6.24
N ASP A 399 52.67 -15.72 5.33
CA ASP A 399 54.11 -15.85 5.53
C ASP A 399 54.75 -14.44 5.45
N ALA A 400 55.34 -13.99 6.56
CA ALA A 400 55.91 -12.64 6.72
C ALA A 400 57.15 -12.35 5.84
N THR A 401 57.56 -13.30 4.99
CA THR A 401 58.66 -13.14 4.03
C THR A 401 58.21 -12.64 2.66
N GLN A 402 56.90 -12.48 2.44
CA GLN A 402 56.31 -12.04 1.17
C GLN A 402 55.69 -10.65 1.26
N ASP A 403 55.64 -9.94 0.12
CA ASP A 403 54.99 -8.63 0.03
C ASP A 403 53.45 -8.76 0.09
N PRO A 404 52.74 -7.76 0.64
CA PRO A 404 51.27 -7.68 0.63
C PRO A 404 50.66 -7.87 -0.75
N VAL A 405 49.61 -8.70 -0.84
CA VAL A 405 48.95 -9.01 -2.11
C VAL A 405 47.80 -8.03 -2.34
N VAL A 406 47.77 -7.40 -3.51
CA VAL A 406 46.63 -6.57 -3.93
C VAL A 406 45.43 -7.47 -4.20
N VAL A 407 44.36 -7.27 -3.45
CA VAL A 407 43.10 -8.00 -3.57
C VAL A 407 42.00 -7.07 -4.12
N ASN A 408 40.82 -7.63 -4.39
CA ASN A 408 39.71 -6.87 -4.95
C ASN A 408 39.28 -5.75 -3.98
N GLU A 409 39.06 -4.54 -4.51
CA GLU A 409 38.59 -3.38 -3.75
C GLU A 409 37.30 -3.65 -2.95
N SER A 410 36.45 -4.57 -3.42
CA SER A 410 35.23 -4.98 -2.71
C SER A 410 35.51 -5.61 -1.33
N HIS A 411 36.73 -6.06 -1.05
CA HIS A 411 37.11 -6.69 0.21
C HIS A 411 37.54 -5.68 1.28
N CYS A 412 37.88 -4.44 0.90
CA CYS A 412 38.25 -3.36 1.84
C CYS A 412 37.10 -2.37 2.10
N VAL A 413 35.87 -2.68 1.66
CA VAL A 413 34.69 -1.79 1.79
C VAL A 413 34.30 -1.56 3.25
N HIS A 414 34.76 -2.43 4.16
CA HIS A 414 34.56 -2.29 5.60
C HIS A 414 35.45 -1.21 6.24
N GLU A 415 36.52 -0.77 5.56
CA GLU A 415 37.38 0.33 5.99
C GLU A 415 37.17 1.62 5.18
N ASN A 416 37.50 2.75 5.79
CA ASN A 416 37.44 4.05 5.13
C ASN A 416 38.54 4.18 4.06
N ARG A 417 38.14 4.22 2.78
CA ARG A 417 39.07 4.42 1.66
C ARG A 417 39.85 5.73 1.82
N PRO A 418 41.20 5.72 1.86
CA PRO A 418 42.01 6.92 2.00
C PRO A 418 41.76 7.92 0.86
N GLN A 419 42.09 9.20 1.07
CA GLN A 419 41.95 10.19 0.00
C GLN A 419 43.00 9.99 -1.09
N GLN A 420 42.55 9.97 -2.34
CA GLN A 420 43.40 9.79 -3.52
C GLN A 420 44.04 11.09 -4.00
N VAL A 421 43.52 12.24 -3.54
CA VAL A 421 43.95 13.59 -3.92
C VAL A 421 44.12 14.43 -2.66
N GLN A 422 45.17 15.24 -2.59
CA GLN A 422 45.36 16.23 -1.52
C GLN A 422 45.90 17.55 -2.07
N ASN A 423 45.73 18.63 -1.31
CA ASN A 423 46.28 19.95 -1.65
C ASN A 423 47.76 20.04 -1.27
N CYS A 424 48.55 20.67 -2.11
CA CYS A 424 49.96 21.03 -1.86
C CYS A 424 50.17 22.53 -2.07
N SER A 425 51.15 23.10 -1.39
CA SER A 425 51.59 24.47 -1.64
C SER A 425 53.07 24.50 -1.97
N GLN A 426 53.40 25.21 -3.04
CA GLN A 426 54.76 25.53 -3.45
C GLN A 426 55.08 26.99 -3.09
N HIS A 427 56.31 27.41 -3.36
CA HIS A 427 56.73 28.80 -3.18
C HIS A 427 55.81 29.79 -3.91
N LEU A 428 55.72 31.01 -3.39
CA LEU A 428 54.90 32.08 -3.97
C LEU A 428 55.32 32.33 -5.43
N CYS A 429 54.33 32.35 -6.34
CA CYS A 429 54.58 32.71 -7.73
C CYS A 429 55.05 34.18 -7.79
N ALA A 430 56.07 34.46 -8.60
CA ALA A 430 56.64 35.79 -8.70
C ALA A 430 55.60 36.78 -9.26
N GLY A 431 55.06 37.66 -8.39
CA GLY A 431 54.13 38.70 -8.80
C GLY A 431 53.15 39.21 -7.74
N GLU A 432 52.97 38.54 -6.61
CA GLU A 432 51.99 38.96 -5.59
C GLU A 432 52.67 39.52 -4.33
N THR A 433 52.52 40.83 -4.08
CA THR A 433 52.95 41.50 -2.85
C THR A 433 51.79 41.63 -1.86
N ASP A 434 52.06 41.20 -0.63
CA ASP A 434 51.23 41.26 0.58
C ASP A 434 50.91 42.71 1.02
N SER A 435 49.66 42.97 1.42
CA SER A 435 49.22 44.21 2.10
C SER A 435 48.01 43.95 3.02
N THR A 436 48.29 43.30 4.16
CA THR A 436 47.74 43.52 5.54
C THR A 436 46.25 43.87 5.78
N ILE A 437 45.56 43.06 6.61
CA ILE A 437 44.67 43.56 7.69
C ILE A 437 44.94 42.80 9.02
N LYS A 438 45.08 43.59 10.09
CA LYS A 438 45.21 43.21 11.50
C LYS A 438 43.93 42.63 12.09
N LEU A 439 44.13 41.72 13.03
CA LEU A 439 43.14 41.01 13.85
C LEU A 439 42.34 41.95 14.79
N SER A 440 41.05 42.13 14.54
CA SER A 440 39.99 42.22 15.56
C SER A 440 38.61 42.42 14.93
N GLY A 441 37.69 41.47 15.16
CA GLY A 441 36.25 41.62 14.92
C GLY A 441 35.75 40.99 13.61
N VAL A 442 35.26 39.76 13.71
CA VAL A 442 34.62 39.01 12.62
C VAL A 442 33.17 39.50 12.49
N LEU A 443 32.89 40.39 11.53
CA LEU A 443 31.58 40.55 10.88
C LEU A 443 31.75 41.12 9.45
N GLU A 444 31.24 40.33 8.51
CA GLU A 444 30.52 40.65 7.26
C GLU A 444 31.26 41.17 5.98
N GLU A 445 31.08 40.38 4.91
CA GLU A 445 30.71 40.70 3.50
C GLU A 445 31.54 41.77 2.75
N ASP A 446 32.02 41.62 1.51
CA ASP A 446 31.48 40.91 0.33
C ASP A 446 32.55 40.86 -0.80
N SER A 447 32.33 39.94 -1.75
CA SER A 447 32.66 40.02 -3.19
C SER A 447 33.94 39.37 -3.76
N GLY A 448 33.76 38.13 -4.25
CA GLY A 448 34.41 37.57 -5.44
C GLY A 448 35.48 36.49 -5.17
N SER A 449 35.30 35.20 -5.43
CA SER A 449 34.22 34.40 -6.04
C SER A 449 34.37 33.00 -5.45
N VAL A 450 33.55 32.69 -4.44
CA VAL A 450 33.55 31.39 -3.75
C VAL A 450 32.93 30.36 -4.71
N GLU A 451 33.62 29.24 -4.94
CA GLU A 451 33.04 28.11 -5.69
C GLU A 451 31.69 27.76 -5.07
N ASN A 452 30.65 28.00 -5.85
CA ASN A 452 29.28 27.87 -5.42
C ASN A 452 29.01 26.39 -5.13
N CYS A 453 28.61 26.06 -3.90
CA CYS A 453 28.32 24.69 -3.47
C CYS A 453 27.24 24.00 -4.31
N LYS A 454 26.45 24.78 -5.08
CA LYS A 454 25.51 24.32 -6.13
C LYS A 454 26.16 23.56 -7.29
N THR A 455 27.47 23.65 -7.45
CA THR A 455 28.25 22.93 -8.48
C THR A 455 29.04 21.75 -7.91
N SER A 456 29.02 21.56 -6.59
CA SER A 456 29.70 20.44 -5.93
C SER A 456 28.88 19.15 -6.05
N VAL A 457 29.57 18.01 -6.07
CA VAL A 457 28.96 16.67 -6.29
C VAL A 457 27.86 16.34 -5.28
N TYR A 458 27.91 16.92 -4.07
CA TYR A 458 26.95 16.64 -2.99
C TYR A 458 26.10 17.86 -2.58
N GLY A 459 26.15 18.95 -3.34
CA GLY A 459 25.35 20.16 -3.07
C GLY A 459 25.80 20.95 -1.84
N CYS A 460 24.96 21.87 -1.38
CA CYS A 460 25.27 22.74 -0.25
C CYS A 460 24.94 22.07 1.09
N CYS A 461 25.69 22.44 2.13
CA CYS A 461 25.31 22.29 3.52
C CYS A 461 24.04 23.10 3.83
N PRO A 462 23.35 22.86 4.96
CA PRO A 462 22.12 23.59 5.33
C PRO A 462 22.28 25.10 5.53
N ASP A 463 23.50 25.61 5.48
CA ASP A 463 23.82 27.04 5.49
C ASP A 463 23.85 27.67 4.08
N ASP A 464 23.59 26.89 3.02
CA ASP A 464 23.53 27.29 1.60
C ASP A 464 24.78 27.96 1.02
N ILE A 465 25.89 27.93 1.78
CA ILE A 465 27.14 28.60 1.42
C ILE A 465 28.28 27.58 1.35
N THR A 466 28.27 26.54 2.20
CA THR A 466 29.37 25.57 2.30
C THR A 466 29.09 24.31 1.47
N PRO A 467 30.00 23.78 0.65
CA PRO A 467 29.78 22.51 -0.06
C PRO A 467 29.81 21.32 0.91
N ALA A 468 28.81 20.45 0.81
CA ALA A 468 28.74 19.23 1.60
C ALA A 468 29.88 18.28 1.19
N MET A 469 30.58 17.71 2.17
CA MET A 469 31.70 16.81 1.92
C MET A 469 31.26 15.40 1.51
N GLY A 470 29.97 15.10 1.64
CA GLY A 470 29.34 13.84 1.23
C GLY A 470 27.81 13.93 1.23
N PRO A 471 27.12 12.87 0.78
CA PRO A 471 25.66 12.83 0.74
C PRO A 471 25.05 12.96 2.15
N ASN A 472 23.81 13.46 2.25
CA ASN A 472 23.12 13.76 3.51
C ASN A 472 23.80 14.84 4.40
N HIS A 473 24.41 15.87 3.80
CA HIS A 473 25.10 16.95 4.52
C HIS A 473 26.30 16.47 5.35
N PHE A 474 26.92 15.35 4.95
CA PHE A 474 28.08 14.80 5.64
C PHE A 474 29.24 15.80 5.62
N GLY A 475 29.84 16.04 6.79
CA GLY A 475 30.89 17.06 6.98
C GLY A 475 30.38 18.47 7.30
N CYS A 476 29.07 18.72 7.29
CA CYS A 476 28.50 19.99 7.72
C CYS A 476 28.52 20.09 9.26
N LYS A 477 28.98 21.22 9.81
CA LYS A 477 29.21 21.38 11.26
C LYS A 477 27.94 21.44 12.13
N HIS A 478 26.75 21.38 11.53
CA HIS A 478 25.47 21.40 12.25
C HIS A 478 24.77 20.05 12.11
N LYS A 479 24.42 19.44 13.25
CA LYS A 479 23.60 18.21 13.29
C LYS A 479 22.23 18.53 12.67
N VAL A 480 21.93 17.91 11.54
CA VAL A 480 20.59 17.94 10.95
C VAL A 480 19.68 17.15 11.89
N THR A 481 18.74 17.82 12.53
CA THR A 481 17.75 17.18 13.40
C THR A 481 16.67 16.50 12.56
N ALA A 482 16.03 15.46 13.11
CA ALA A 482 14.96 14.72 12.44
C ALA A 482 13.82 15.61 11.91
N GLU A 483 13.62 16.79 12.52
CA GLU A 483 12.66 17.81 12.08
C GLU A 483 13.00 18.43 10.71
N SER A 484 14.29 18.46 10.33
CA SER A 484 14.78 19.04 9.07
C SER A 484 14.77 18.05 7.88
N MET A 485 15.00 16.76 8.11
CA MET A 485 14.99 15.74 7.04
C MET A 485 13.59 15.38 6.60
N CYS A 486 12.71 15.11 7.57
CA CYS A 486 11.35 14.64 7.33
C CYS A 486 10.42 15.77 6.85
N GLY A 487 10.84 17.04 6.99
CA GLY A 487 10.06 18.20 6.56
C GLY A 487 10.14 18.53 5.06
N GLN A 488 11.05 17.90 4.32
CA GLN A 488 11.31 18.24 2.91
C GLN A 488 10.32 17.55 1.95
N PRO A 489 10.03 18.10 0.76
CA PRO A 489 9.16 17.43 -0.22
C PRO A 489 9.83 16.18 -0.82
N LYS A 490 9.07 15.28 -1.45
CA LYS A 490 9.70 14.24 -2.28
C LYS A 490 10.42 14.85 -3.48
N ASP A 491 11.67 14.47 -3.70
CA ASP A 491 12.47 14.94 -4.84
C ASP A 491 13.09 13.76 -5.62
N ALA A 492 12.67 13.60 -6.87
CA ALA A 492 13.14 12.54 -7.78
C ALA A 492 14.57 12.75 -8.27
N GLY A 493 15.13 13.95 -8.09
CA GLY A 493 16.40 14.32 -8.69
C GLY A 493 16.31 14.46 -10.22
N THR A 494 17.45 14.63 -10.87
CA THR A 494 17.52 14.98 -12.30
C THR A 494 17.85 13.81 -13.22
N CYS A 495 18.29 12.68 -12.67
CA CYS A 495 18.62 11.49 -13.44
C CYS A 495 17.38 10.64 -13.78
N VAL A 496 17.54 9.75 -14.76
CA VAL A 496 16.44 8.97 -15.37
C VAL A 496 16.53 7.46 -15.10
N ASP A 497 17.37 7.04 -14.14
CA ASP A 497 17.52 5.65 -13.73
C ASP A 497 16.70 5.40 -12.46
N TYR A 498 15.43 5.01 -12.61
CA TYR A 498 14.46 5.06 -11.53
C TYR A 498 14.50 3.82 -10.62
N ILE A 499 14.71 4.07 -9.32
CA ILE A 499 14.61 3.08 -8.25
C ILE A 499 13.53 3.48 -7.24
N VAL A 500 12.87 2.49 -6.64
CA VAL A 500 11.86 2.73 -5.59
C VAL A 500 12.55 3.05 -4.27
N ARG A 501 12.13 4.15 -3.63
CA ARG A 501 12.63 4.60 -2.33
C ARG A 501 11.47 5.23 -1.52
N TRP A 502 11.64 5.42 -0.21
CA TRP A 502 10.61 5.89 0.74
C TRP A 502 10.80 7.33 1.22
N TYR A 503 9.74 8.11 1.37
CA TYR A 503 9.77 9.50 1.86
C TYR A 503 8.65 9.71 2.86
N PHE A 504 8.86 10.61 3.80
CA PHE A 504 7.87 11.00 4.78
C PHE A 504 7.00 12.14 4.25
N ASP A 505 5.71 11.89 4.11
CA ASP A 505 4.76 12.94 3.75
C ASP A 505 4.23 13.60 5.02
N VAL A 506 4.64 14.84 5.27
CA VAL A 506 4.22 15.63 6.43
C VAL A 506 2.70 15.82 6.48
N SER A 507 2.02 15.85 5.33
CA SER A 507 0.58 16.10 5.27
C SER A 507 -0.26 14.90 5.70
N SER A 508 0.19 13.68 5.37
CA SER A 508 -0.43 12.44 5.83
C SER A 508 0.21 11.87 7.10
N GLY A 509 1.37 12.39 7.52
CA GLY A 509 2.14 11.90 8.67
C GLY A 509 2.68 10.48 8.50
N THR A 510 2.81 10.00 7.25
CA THR A 510 3.17 8.61 6.94
C THR A 510 4.22 8.53 5.84
N CYS A 511 4.95 7.41 5.78
CA CYS A 511 5.96 7.14 4.78
C CYS A 511 5.37 6.52 3.51
N HIS A 512 5.67 7.08 2.34
CA HIS A 512 5.20 6.64 1.03
C HIS A 512 6.36 6.34 0.09
N GLN A 513 6.12 5.52 -0.93
CA GLN A 513 7.10 5.24 -1.97
C GLN A 513 7.10 6.34 -3.05
N PHE A 514 8.27 6.65 -3.62
CA PHE A 514 8.37 7.39 -4.88
C PHE A 514 9.57 6.93 -5.72
N TRP A 515 9.48 7.15 -7.04
CA TRP A 515 10.53 6.85 -8.01
C TRP A 515 11.66 7.88 -7.96
N TYR A 516 12.84 7.47 -7.49
CA TYR A 516 14.03 8.30 -7.41
C TYR A 516 14.96 7.99 -8.58
N GLY A 517 15.39 9.00 -9.32
CA GLY A 517 16.17 8.87 -10.55
C GLY A 517 17.64 8.42 -10.38
N SER A 518 18.03 7.97 -9.18
CA SER A 518 19.38 7.51 -8.82
C SER A 518 20.49 8.58 -8.80
N CYS A 519 20.15 9.86 -8.94
CA CYS A 519 21.05 10.97 -8.61
C CYS A 519 20.25 12.23 -8.19
N GLY A 520 20.89 13.15 -7.46
CA GLY A 520 20.23 14.37 -6.95
C GLY A 520 19.26 14.06 -5.80
N GLY A 521 18.18 14.81 -5.68
CA GLY A 521 17.17 14.63 -4.64
C GLY A 521 17.51 15.36 -3.33
N ASN A 522 16.73 15.09 -2.28
CA ASN A 522 16.90 15.70 -0.97
C ASN A 522 16.88 14.64 0.17
N SER A 523 17.01 15.09 1.42
CA SER A 523 17.18 14.20 2.58
C SER A 523 15.90 13.47 3.02
N ASN A 524 14.74 13.79 2.43
CA ASN A 524 13.53 13.01 2.65
C ASN A 524 13.49 11.77 1.74
N ARG A 525 14.53 10.93 1.85
CA ARG A 525 14.74 9.76 1.00
C ARG A 525 15.37 8.62 1.77
N PHE A 526 14.62 7.53 1.89
CA PHE A 526 14.96 6.35 2.68
C PHE A 526 14.92 5.10 1.80
N SER A 527 15.72 4.11 2.14
CA SER A 527 15.84 2.87 1.36
C SER A 527 14.72 1.89 1.70
N THR A 528 14.26 1.89 2.94
CA THR A 528 13.15 1.05 3.41
C THR A 528 12.05 1.87 4.08
N LYS A 529 10.87 1.24 4.26
CA LYS A 529 9.75 1.86 4.96
C LYS A 529 10.10 2.09 6.42
N GLU A 530 10.72 1.09 7.04
CA GLU A 530 11.11 1.06 8.44
C GLU A 530 12.11 2.18 8.75
N GLU A 531 13.11 2.39 7.88
CA GLU A 531 14.07 3.50 8.01
C GLU A 531 13.37 4.86 7.98
N CYS A 532 12.37 5.04 7.10
CA CYS A 532 11.58 6.26 7.05
C CYS A 532 10.72 6.46 8.31
N GLU A 533 10.07 5.39 8.79
CA GLU A 533 9.21 5.45 9.96
C GLU A 533 10.01 5.70 11.25
N ASP A 534 11.16 5.08 11.40
CA ASP A 534 12.03 5.28 12.57
C ASP A 534 12.58 6.71 12.63
N ASN A 535 13.02 7.25 11.49
CA ASN A 535 13.56 8.60 11.42
C ASN A 535 12.48 9.69 11.50
N CYS A 536 11.26 9.46 11.00
CA CYS A 536 10.27 10.52 10.81
C CYS A 536 8.94 10.36 11.57
N VAL A 537 8.51 9.14 11.87
CA VAL A 537 7.28 8.83 12.62
C VAL A 537 7.60 8.67 14.10
N ASN A 538 8.60 7.85 14.43
CA ASN A 538 8.94 7.48 15.81
C ASN A 538 9.87 8.51 16.49
N GLY A 539 10.74 9.20 15.73
CA GLY A 539 11.64 10.24 16.23
C GLY A 539 10.98 11.55 16.70
N ARG A 540 9.67 11.76 16.44
CA ARG A 540 8.92 12.96 16.86
C ARG A 540 8.42 12.93 18.32
N GLN A 541 8.64 11.84 19.06
CA GLN A 541 8.25 11.77 20.48
C GLN A 541 9.34 12.27 21.46
N SER A 542 10.39 12.95 20.98
CA SER A 542 11.43 13.49 21.86
C SER A 542 11.82 14.94 21.51
N GLY A 543 11.00 15.89 22.00
CA GLY A 543 11.41 17.26 22.34
C GLY A 543 10.50 18.39 21.81
N PRO A 544 10.42 19.59 22.45
CA PRO A 544 10.63 19.94 23.86
C PRO A 544 9.38 20.60 24.52
N GLY A 545 9.19 20.36 25.82
CA GLY A 545 8.49 21.32 26.70
C GLY A 545 7.00 21.09 26.99
N THR A 546 6.68 20.14 27.88
CA THR A 546 5.83 20.41 29.05
C THR A 546 6.20 19.39 30.13
N GLN A 547 6.69 19.85 31.29
CA GLN A 547 7.02 18.96 32.42
C GLN A 547 5.78 18.18 32.88
N PRO A 548 5.87 16.85 33.09
CA PRO A 548 5.05 16.17 34.07
C PRO A 548 5.79 16.16 35.41
N ALA A 549 5.02 16.40 36.46
CA ALA A 549 5.48 16.48 37.83
C ALA A 549 6.32 15.27 38.25
N THR A 550 7.38 15.55 39.01
CA THR A 550 8.18 14.59 39.78
C THR A 550 7.29 13.70 40.64
N THR A 551 7.09 12.45 40.22
CA THR A 551 6.82 11.35 41.15
C THR A 551 8.15 10.71 41.49
N SER A 552 8.66 11.03 42.69
CA SER A 552 9.83 10.39 43.28
C SER A 552 9.55 8.91 43.48
N VAL A 553 10.14 8.04 42.66
CA VAL A 553 10.18 6.60 42.91
C VAL A 553 11.21 6.36 44.03
N SER A 554 10.80 5.69 45.11
CA SER A 554 11.70 5.32 46.21
C SER A 554 12.74 4.30 45.70
N CYS A 555 13.99 4.42 46.15
CA CYS A 555 15.08 3.54 45.70
C CYS A 555 14.89 2.07 46.12
N GLU A 556 13.99 1.84 47.08
CA GLU A 556 13.60 0.52 47.62
C GLU A 556 12.82 -0.33 46.61
N ASP A 557 12.18 0.30 45.62
CA ASP A 557 11.37 -0.36 44.59
C ASP A 557 12.13 -0.54 43.26
N SER A 558 13.42 -0.19 43.22
CA SER A 558 14.24 -0.26 42.01
C SER A 558 14.85 -1.65 41.79
N LYS A 559 15.01 -2.05 40.53
CA LYS A 559 15.50 -3.36 40.09
C LYS A 559 16.85 -3.78 40.70
N TYR A 560 17.70 -2.83 41.08
CA TYR A 560 19.04 -3.06 41.63
C TYR A 560 19.21 -2.53 43.07
N GLY A 561 18.14 -2.07 43.71
CA GLY A 561 18.15 -1.53 45.08
C GLY A 561 18.76 -0.13 45.21
N CYS A 562 18.83 0.37 46.45
CA CYS A 562 19.39 1.68 46.74
C CYS A 562 20.92 1.69 46.65
N CYS A 563 21.48 2.81 46.17
CA CYS A 563 22.88 3.17 46.35
C CYS A 563 23.27 3.26 47.84
N PRO A 564 24.56 3.21 48.20
CA PRO A 564 25.03 3.25 49.59
C PRO A 564 24.54 4.45 50.42
N ASN A 565 24.23 5.57 49.76
CA ASN A 565 23.67 6.78 50.36
C ASN A 565 22.16 6.68 50.73
N LYS A 566 21.49 5.57 50.39
CA LYS A 566 20.07 5.27 50.65
C LYS A 566 19.06 6.30 50.12
N GLN A 567 19.45 7.12 49.14
CA GLN A 567 18.57 8.13 48.55
C GLN A 567 18.40 7.94 47.04
N SER A 568 19.41 7.42 46.34
CA SER A 568 19.35 7.15 44.90
C SER A 568 19.23 5.65 44.60
N ALA A 569 18.56 5.31 43.51
CA ALA A 569 18.48 3.94 42.98
C ALA A 569 19.74 3.60 42.16
N ALA A 570 20.25 2.38 42.29
CA ALA A 570 21.38 1.92 41.47
C ALA A 570 20.93 1.63 40.03
N GLU A 571 21.74 2.02 39.05
CA GLU A 571 21.44 1.85 37.62
C GLU A 571 21.84 0.46 37.10
N GLY A 572 22.68 -0.27 37.86
CA GLY A 572 23.08 -1.65 37.57
C GLY A 572 23.62 -2.43 38.77
N PRO A 573 23.92 -3.74 38.61
CA PRO A 573 24.47 -4.58 39.68
C PRO A 573 25.83 -4.05 40.17
N ASN A 574 26.19 -4.34 41.43
CA ASN A 574 27.40 -3.82 42.11
C ASN A 574 27.49 -2.28 42.20
N ASN A 575 26.37 -1.60 42.49
CA ASN A 575 26.31 -0.13 42.64
C ASN A 575 26.72 0.65 41.38
N THR A 576 26.58 0.04 40.21
CA THR A 576 26.89 0.71 38.93
C THR A 576 25.94 1.90 38.74
N GLY A 577 26.51 3.08 38.43
CA GLY A 577 25.77 4.34 38.34
C GLY A 577 25.60 5.10 39.66
N CYS A 578 26.04 4.54 40.80
CA CYS A 578 26.11 5.29 42.05
C CYS A 578 27.35 6.20 42.05
N THR A 579 27.16 7.50 42.22
CA THR A 579 28.24 8.51 42.11
C THR A 579 29.16 8.61 43.33
N ASP A 580 28.82 7.92 44.42
CA ASP A 580 29.56 8.03 45.67
C ASP A 580 30.46 6.81 45.87
N THR A 581 31.76 6.99 45.62
CA THR A 581 32.82 6.12 46.12
C THR A 581 32.88 6.24 47.64
N CYS A 582 32.73 5.12 48.37
CA CYS A 582 33.04 5.08 49.80
C CYS A 582 34.53 5.37 50.03
N GLU A 583 34.83 6.26 50.99
CA GLU A 583 36.02 6.11 51.83
C GLU A 583 35.86 4.90 52.76
#